data_AF-A0A379FRL7-F1
#
_entry.id   AF-A0A379FRL7-F1
#
_cell.length_a   1.000
_cell.length_b   1.000
_cell.length_c   1.000
_cell.angle_alpha   90.00
_cell.angle_beta   90.00
_cell.angle_gamma   90.00
#
_symmetry.space_group_name_H-M   'P 1'
#
loop_
_entity.id
_entity.type
_entity.pdbx_description
1 polymer ?
#
loop_
_entity_poly.entity_id
_entity_poly.type
_entity_poly.pdbx_seq_one_letter_code
_entity_poly.pdbx_strand_id
1 'polypeptide(L)'
;MYTDVDGKSVPGVAKSWSNENFTTWIFTLRDDAKNTSFYNNPDFDSLLEKALIAPDPSSRHTIYQQAEALLDKDSAIVPVYYRVSARMIKPSVSGFKGNDPLDYTDIKRLYISEPN
;
A
#
# COMPACT_ATOMS: atom_id res chain seq x y z
N MET A 1 2.40 18.79 3.63
CA MET A 1 1.99 19.96 2.84
C MET A 1 3.10 20.22 1.85
N TYR A 2 2.76 20.52 0.60
CA TYR A 2 3.73 21.08 -0.34
C TYR A 2 3.19 22.41 -0.82
N THR A 3 4.09 23.31 -1.17
CA THR A 3 3.73 24.58 -1.81
C THR A 3 3.66 24.31 -3.30
N ASP A 4 2.54 24.63 -3.95
CA ASP A 4 2.47 24.56 -5.42
C ASP A 4 3.37 25.63 -6.06
N VAL A 5 3.45 25.60 -7.40
CA VAL A 5 4.22 26.57 -8.20
C VAL A 5 3.72 28.01 -8.03
N ASP A 6 2.50 28.20 -7.55
CA ASP A 6 1.85 29.49 -7.32
C ASP A 6 1.97 29.96 -5.86
N GLY A 7 2.73 29.26 -5.01
CA GLY A 7 2.92 29.64 -3.61
C GLY A 7 1.77 29.24 -2.68
N LYS A 8 0.75 28.52 -3.17
CA LYS A 8 -0.37 28.07 -2.34
C LYS A 8 0.00 26.79 -1.61
N SER A 9 -0.33 26.74 -0.32
CA SER A 9 -0.20 25.52 0.47
C SER A 9 -1.23 24.50 0.04
N VAL A 10 -0.77 23.41 -0.57
CA VAL A 10 -1.63 22.29 -0.97
C VAL A 10 -1.55 21.19 0.10
N PRO A 11 -2.70 20.75 0.62
CA PRO A 11 -2.74 19.61 1.50
C PRO A 11 -2.39 18.36 0.67
N GLY A 12 -1.27 17.71 0.96
CA GLY A 12 -0.76 16.62 0.12
C GLY A 12 -1.75 15.45 -0.04
N VAL A 13 -1.91 14.65 1.03
CA VAL A 13 -2.86 13.52 1.07
C VAL A 13 -4.24 13.90 1.64
N ALA A 14 -4.38 15.13 2.14
CA ALA A 14 -5.60 15.63 2.77
C ALA A 14 -6.44 16.48 1.79
N LYS A 15 -7.78 16.42 1.89
CA LYS A 15 -8.71 17.36 1.22
C LYS A 15 -9.04 18.58 2.08
N SER A 16 -8.91 18.46 3.41
CA SER A 16 -9.07 19.59 4.33
C SER A 16 -8.35 19.32 5.65
N TRP A 17 -8.15 20.37 6.44
CA TRP A 17 -7.67 20.27 7.81
C TRP A 17 -8.41 21.26 8.71
N SER A 18 -8.50 20.94 9.99
CA SER A 18 -8.90 21.88 11.04
C SER A 18 -7.88 21.84 12.17
N ASN A 19 -7.74 22.94 12.89
CA ASN A 19 -6.95 23.01 14.10
C ASN A 19 -7.80 23.50 15.27
N GLU A 20 -7.56 22.93 16.44
CA GLU A 20 -8.10 23.44 17.70
C GLU A 20 -6.93 23.86 18.58
N ASN A 21 -6.91 25.15 18.95
CA ASN A 21 -5.95 25.76 19.88
C ASN A 21 -4.47 25.50 19.58
N PHE A 22 -4.11 25.28 18.30
CA PHE A 22 -2.75 24.92 17.84
C PHE A 22 -2.17 23.63 18.44
N THR A 23 -2.94 22.88 19.23
CA THR A 23 -2.50 21.66 19.91
C THR A 23 -3.05 20.40 19.24
N THR A 24 -4.20 20.49 18.57
CA THR A 24 -4.83 19.38 17.87
C THR A 24 -5.02 19.72 16.40
N TRP A 25 -4.57 18.83 15.52
CA TRP A 25 -4.72 18.95 14.07
C TRP A 25 -5.50 17.75 13.52
N ILE A 26 -6.63 18.01 12.88
CA ILE A 26 -7.46 16.98 12.24
C ILE A 26 -7.29 17.12 10.73
N PHE A 27 -6.92 16.03 10.07
CA PHE A 27 -6.76 15.97 8.61
C PHE A 27 -7.84 15.08 8.01
N THR A 28 -8.63 15.62 7.08
CA THR A 28 -9.56 14.83 6.28
C THR A 28 -8.85 14.38 5.02
N LEU A 29 -8.72 13.07 4.81
CA LEU A 29 -7.98 12.52 3.68
C LEU A 29 -8.77 12.56 2.37
N ARG A 30 -8.06 12.64 1.24
CA ARG A 30 -8.65 12.42 -0.09
C ARG A 30 -9.05 10.96 -0.24
N ASP A 31 -10.06 10.68 -1.05
CA ASP A 31 -10.56 9.30 -1.20
C ASP A 31 -9.51 8.41 -1.90
N ASP A 32 -8.67 9.01 -2.73
CA ASP A 32 -7.50 8.43 -3.39
C ASP A 32 -6.19 8.61 -2.60
N ALA A 33 -6.23 8.91 -1.30
CA ALA A 33 -5.02 9.27 -0.53
C ALA A 33 -3.90 8.22 -0.53
N LYS A 34 -4.20 6.95 -0.88
CA LYS A 34 -3.20 5.90 -1.08
C LYS A 34 -2.46 6.01 -2.41
N ASN A 35 -3.08 6.62 -3.42
CA ASN A 35 -2.49 6.89 -4.72
C ASN A 35 -1.57 8.11 -4.65
N THR A 36 -0.34 7.87 -4.22
CA THR A 36 0.71 8.89 -4.18
C THR A 36 1.37 9.14 -5.54
N SER A 37 1.08 8.30 -6.54
CA SER A 37 1.53 8.51 -7.94
C SER A 37 0.68 9.53 -8.69
N PHE A 38 -0.51 9.87 -8.16
CA PHE A 38 -1.52 10.71 -8.81
C PHE A 38 -2.00 10.14 -10.17
N TYR A 39 -1.76 8.87 -10.45
CA TYR A 39 -2.22 8.19 -11.66
C TYR A 39 -3.75 8.17 -11.72
N ASN A 40 -4.33 8.54 -12.86
CA ASN A 40 -5.77 8.62 -13.04
C ASN A 40 -6.13 8.22 -14.48
N ASN A 41 -6.67 7.01 -14.67
CA ASN A 41 -7.06 6.48 -15.96
C ASN A 41 -8.41 5.74 -15.83
N PRO A 42 -9.50 6.24 -16.46
CA PRO A 42 -10.81 5.62 -16.39
C PRO A 42 -10.87 4.17 -16.90
N ASP A 43 -10.02 3.81 -17.86
CA ASP A 43 -9.94 2.43 -18.38
C ASP A 43 -9.36 1.48 -17.31
N PHE A 44 -8.38 1.96 -16.54
CA PHE A 44 -7.80 1.22 -15.41
C PHE A 44 -8.85 1.01 -14.31
N ASP A 45 -9.59 2.06 -13.96
CA ASP A 45 -10.67 1.98 -12.96
C ASP A 45 -11.76 0.99 -13.40
N SER A 46 -12.17 1.03 -14.68
CA SER A 46 -13.14 0.09 -15.24
C SER A 46 -12.67 -1.36 -15.17
N LEU A 47 -11.37 -1.62 -15.36
CA LEU A 47 -10.81 -2.96 -15.20
C LEU A 47 -10.90 -3.43 -13.74
N LEU A 48 -10.59 -2.56 -12.77
CA LEU A 48 -10.73 -2.90 -11.36
C LEU A 48 -12.20 -3.14 -10.95
N GLU A 49 -13.14 -2.35 -11.47
CA GLU A 49 -14.58 -2.57 -11.25
C GLU A 49 -15.04 -3.93 -11.81
N LYS A 50 -14.59 -4.30 -13.01
CA LYS A 50 -14.87 -5.62 -13.61
C LYS A 50 -14.30 -6.76 -12.77
N ALA A 51 -13.10 -6.58 -12.21
CA ALA A 51 -12.46 -7.59 -11.37
C ALA A 51 -13.26 -7.87 -10.08
N LEU A 52 -13.95 -6.86 -9.53
CA LEU A 52 -14.80 -7.01 -8.33
C LEU A 52 -16.01 -7.91 -8.55
N ILE A 53 -16.58 -7.91 -9.76
CA ILE A 53 -17.77 -8.70 -10.12
C ILE A 53 -17.45 -9.95 -10.96
N ALA A 54 -16.17 -10.27 -11.11
CA ALA A 54 -15.73 -11.44 -11.87
C ALA A 54 -16.25 -12.75 -11.25
N PRO A 55 -16.77 -13.69 -12.06
CA PRO A 55 -17.46 -14.87 -11.57
C PRO A 55 -16.53 -15.89 -10.89
N ASP A 56 -15.25 -15.89 -11.26
CA ASP A 56 -14.27 -16.86 -10.78
C ASP A 56 -12.85 -16.25 -10.68
N PRO A 57 -11.94 -16.89 -9.92
CA PRO A 57 -10.57 -16.41 -9.76
C PRO A 57 -9.75 -16.32 -11.05
N SER A 58 -9.98 -17.17 -12.04
CA SER A 58 -9.24 -17.17 -13.32
C SER A 58 -9.64 -15.97 -14.17
N SER A 59 -10.94 -15.69 -14.27
CA SER A 59 -11.45 -14.49 -14.93
C SER A 59 -10.91 -13.23 -14.25
N ARG A 60 -10.93 -13.18 -12.91
CA ARG A 60 -10.38 -12.06 -12.14
C ARG A 60 -8.88 -11.87 -12.36
N HIS A 61 -8.11 -12.96 -12.42
CA HIS A 61 -6.68 -12.93 -12.70
C HIS A 61 -6.38 -12.35 -14.09
N THR A 62 -7.15 -12.74 -15.11
CA THR A 62 -7.02 -12.20 -16.48
C THR A 62 -7.27 -10.70 -16.51
N ILE A 63 -8.28 -10.22 -15.78
CA ILE A 63 -8.58 -8.78 -15.68
C ILE A 63 -7.44 -8.03 -14.97
N TYR A 64 -6.85 -8.60 -13.92
CA TYR A 64 -5.69 -7.99 -13.26
C TYR A 64 -4.48 -7.89 -14.18
N GLN A 65 -4.22 -8.90 -15.01
CA GLN A 65 -3.13 -8.81 -16.00
C GLN A 65 -3.36 -7.66 -17.01
N GLN A 66 -4.61 -7.43 -17.42
CA GLN A 66 -4.95 -6.31 -18.30
C GLN A 66 -4.73 -4.95 -17.60
N ALA A 67 -5.08 -4.85 -16.32
CA ALA A 67 -4.85 -3.64 -15.53
C ALA A 67 -3.35 -3.35 -15.35
N GLU A 68 -2.55 -4.38 -15.03
CA GLU A 68 -1.09 -4.27 -14.92
C GLU A 68 -0.44 -3.87 -16.25
N ALA A 69 -0.88 -4.45 -17.38
CA ALA A 69 -0.38 -4.10 -18.71
C ALA A 69 -0.70 -2.64 -19.09
N LEU A 70 -1.86 -2.12 -18.69
CA LEU A 70 -2.20 -0.71 -18.88
C LEU A 70 -1.32 0.21 -18.00
N LEU A 71 -1.10 -0.18 -16.74
CA LEU A 71 -0.24 0.56 -15.83
C LEU A 71 1.22 0.65 -16.33
N ASP A 72 1.73 -0.44 -16.92
CA ASP A 72 3.04 -0.52 -17.55
C ASP A 72 3.11 0.34 -18.82
N LYS A 73 2.11 0.21 -19.70
CA LYS A 73 1.98 1.03 -20.91
C LYS A 73 2.00 2.54 -20.60
N ASP A 74 1.33 2.94 -19.53
CA ASP A 74 1.26 4.35 -19.12
C ASP A 74 2.48 4.78 -18.28
N SER A 75 3.39 3.85 -17.95
CA SER A 75 4.59 4.10 -17.14
C SER A 75 4.28 4.81 -15.82
N ALA A 76 3.16 4.43 -15.17
CA ALA A 76 2.65 5.10 -13.99
C ALA A 76 3.60 5.00 -12.78
N ILE A 77 4.41 3.94 -12.74
CA ILE A 77 5.48 3.70 -11.76
C ILE A 77 6.68 3.05 -12.45
N VAL A 78 7.84 3.05 -11.79
CA VAL A 78 9.03 2.31 -12.22
C VAL A 78 9.33 1.22 -11.19
N PRO A 79 8.85 -0.02 -11.37
CA PRO A 79 9.14 -1.12 -10.47
C PRO A 79 10.63 -1.47 -10.52
N VAL A 80 11.28 -1.60 -9.36
CA VAL A 80 12.72 -1.93 -9.28
C VAL A 80 12.94 -3.41 -8.95
N TYR A 81 12.27 -3.95 -7.93
CA TYR A 81 12.37 -5.35 -7.53
C TYR A 81 11.22 -5.77 -6.61
N TYR A 82 10.96 -7.08 -6.55
CA TYR A 82 10.11 -7.68 -5.52
C TYR A 82 10.94 -7.99 -4.27
N ARG A 83 10.45 -7.56 -3.10
CA ARG A 83 11.19 -7.70 -1.83
C ARG A 83 11.25 -9.15 -1.37
N VAL A 84 12.37 -9.50 -0.74
CA VAL A 84 12.51 -10.68 0.12
C VAL A 84 12.61 -10.26 1.57
N SER A 85 12.08 -11.07 2.46
CA SER A 85 12.08 -10.80 3.91
C SER A 85 13.35 -11.34 4.58
N ALA A 86 14.49 -10.71 4.31
CA ALA A 86 15.77 -11.06 4.93
C ALA A 86 15.90 -10.44 6.33
N ARG A 87 16.08 -11.26 7.37
CA ARG A 87 16.34 -10.82 8.75
C ARG A 87 17.15 -11.83 9.54
N MET A 88 17.75 -11.38 10.64
CA MET A 88 18.43 -12.25 11.61
C MET A 88 17.55 -12.44 12.84
N ILE A 89 17.33 -13.69 13.25
CA ILE A 89 16.60 -14.06 14.46
C ILE A 89 17.58 -14.76 15.40
N LYS A 90 17.65 -14.31 16.66
CA LYS A 90 18.51 -14.94 17.67
C LYS A 90 18.06 -16.40 17.87
N PRO A 91 18.97 -17.39 17.99
CA PRO A 91 18.59 -18.80 18.18
C PRO A 91 17.69 -19.07 19.38
N SER A 92 17.74 -18.21 20.41
CA SER A 92 16.88 -18.31 21.60
C SER A 92 15.44 -17.85 21.35
N VAL A 93 15.11 -17.29 20.18
CA VAL A 93 13.76 -16.83 19.84
C VAL A 93 13.04 -17.93 19.08
N SER A 94 12.06 -18.54 19.73
CA SER A 94 11.21 -19.57 19.17
C SER A 94 9.84 -19.01 18.77
N GLY A 95 9.15 -19.73 17.87
CA GLY A 95 7.82 -19.36 17.38
C GLY A 95 7.80 -18.47 16.12
N PHE A 96 8.95 -17.94 15.69
CA PHE A 96 9.08 -17.24 14.41
C PHE A 96 9.18 -18.25 13.25
N LYS A 97 8.13 -18.33 12.42
CA LYS A 97 8.09 -19.26 11.28
C LYS A 97 8.62 -18.67 9.96
N GLY A 98 8.58 -17.34 9.81
CA GLY A 98 9.03 -16.63 8.60
C GLY A 98 8.28 -16.98 7.31
N ASN A 99 7.15 -17.68 7.39
CA ASN A 99 6.39 -18.17 6.24
C ASN A 99 5.11 -17.35 5.97
N ASP A 100 4.88 -16.28 6.72
CA ASP A 100 3.81 -15.34 6.40
C ASP A 100 4.28 -14.42 5.26
N PRO A 101 3.68 -14.50 4.06
CA PRO A 101 4.06 -13.67 2.93
C PRO A 101 3.76 -12.18 3.14
N LEU A 102 2.89 -11.83 4.10
CA LEU A 102 2.61 -10.44 4.49
C LEU A 102 3.51 -9.94 5.62
N ASP A 103 4.36 -10.81 6.14
CA ASP A 103 5.32 -10.51 7.19
C ASP A 103 4.70 -9.98 8.50
N TYR A 104 3.48 -10.41 8.84
CA TYR A 104 2.88 -10.05 10.11
C TYR A 104 3.48 -10.86 11.25
N THR A 105 4.34 -10.19 12.01
CA THR A 105 4.95 -10.78 13.21
C THR A 105 4.00 -10.66 14.39
N ASP A 106 3.35 -11.77 14.74
CA ASP A 106 2.51 -11.86 15.93
C ASP A 106 3.36 -12.16 17.18
N ILE A 107 3.65 -11.11 17.95
CA ILE A 107 4.49 -11.18 19.16
C ILE A 107 3.95 -12.22 20.17
N LYS A 108 2.63 -12.46 20.19
CA LYS A 108 2.02 -13.44 21.11
C LYS A 108 2.45 -14.88 20.84
N ARG A 109 2.99 -15.15 19.64
CA ARG A 109 3.49 -16.47 19.23
C ARG A 109 4.98 -16.62 19.47
N LEU A 110 5.68 -15.55 19.81
CA LEU A 110 7.12 -15.56 20.08
C LEU A 110 7.38 -15.86 21.56
N TYR A 111 8.42 -16.64 21.81
CA TYR A 111 8.87 -16.94 23.16
C TYR A 111 10.38 -17.17 23.18
N ILE A 112 10.99 -16.99 24.36
CA ILE A 112 12.40 -17.31 24.56
C ILE A 112 12.51 -18.77 24.99
N SER A 113 13.27 -19.57 24.23
CA SER A 113 13.65 -20.92 24.58
C SER A 113 15.09 -20.94 25.10
N GLU A 114 15.34 -21.73 26.15
CA GLU A 114 16.69 -22.07 26.58
C GLU A 114 17.47 -22.69 25.41
N PRO A 115 18.74 -22.33 25.20
CA PRO A 115 19.57 -22.98 24.19
C PRO A 115 19.82 -24.45 24.61
N ASN A 116 19.62 -25.39 23.67
CA ASN A 116 20.10 -26.76 23.79
C ASN A 116 21.64 -26.82 23.74
#